data_AF-A0A2W5A343-F1
#
_entry.id   AF-A0A2W5A343-F1
#
_cell.length_a   1.000
_cell.length_b   1.000
_cell.length_c   1.000
_cell.angle_alpha   90.00
_cell.angle_beta   90.00
_cell.angle_gamma   90.00
#
_symmetry.space_group_name_H-M   'P 1'
#
loop_
_entity.id
_entity.type
_entity.pdbx_description
1 polymer ?
#
loop_
_entity_poly.entity_id
_entity_poly.type
_entity_poly.pdbx_seq_one_letter_code
_entity_poly.pdbx_strand_id
1 'polypeptide(L)' 'MAKKGGGATKVRMESTAGTGFRYYKKKGAKATEKLKMNKFDPWAVNPETGKKGMHVPFEEKKMPPSKKN' A
#
# COMPACT_ATOMS: atom_id res chain seq x y z
N MET A 1 -23.98 -19.65 9.87
CA MET A 1 -22.65 -19.05 9.61
C MET A 1 -22.84 -17.65 9.06
N ALA A 2 -22.41 -16.61 9.77
CA ALA A 2 -22.43 -15.24 9.24
C ALA A 2 -21.58 -15.16 7.95
N LYS A 3 -22.15 -14.58 6.90
CA LYS A 3 -21.48 -14.38 5.60
C LYS A 3 -20.23 -13.52 5.85
N LYS A 4 -19.05 -14.13 5.77
CA LYS A 4 -17.74 -13.52 6.10
C LYS A 4 -17.50 -12.27 5.25
N GLY A 5 -17.91 -11.11 5.76
CA GLY A 5 -17.52 -9.75 5.36
C GLY A 5 -17.45 -9.50 3.85
N GLY A 6 -18.59 -9.56 3.17
CA GLY A 6 -18.70 -9.26 1.74
C GLY A 6 -18.33 -7.81 1.44
N GLY A 7 -17.22 -7.63 0.73
CA GLY A 7 -16.91 -6.39 0.01
C GLY A 7 -15.52 -5.81 0.24
N ALA A 8 -14.78 -6.23 1.27
CA ALA A 8 -13.45 -5.67 1.51
C ALA A 8 -12.38 -6.38 0.63
N THR A 9 -11.82 -5.66 -0.35
CA THR A 9 -10.73 -6.17 -1.20
C THR A 9 -9.38 -5.83 -0.58
N LYS A 10 -8.47 -6.81 -0.50
CA LYS A 10 -7.08 -6.53 -0.09
C LYS A 10 -6.35 -5.83 -1.23
N VAL A 11 -5.64 -4.75 -0.91
CA VAL A 11 -4.87 -3.95 -1.85
C VAL A 11 -3.42 -3.86 -1.40
N ARG A 12 -2.51 -3.69 -2.37
CA ARG A 12 -1.09 -3.47 -2.13
C ARG A 12 -0.83 -1.96 -2.22
N MET A 13 -0.28 -1.37 -1.18
CA MET A 13 0.16 0.02 -1.15
C MET A 13 1.68 0.01 -1.34
N GLU A 14 2.18 0.62 -2.40
CA GLU A 14 3.61 0.65 -2.72
C GLU A 14 4.18 2.04 -2.46
N SER A 15 5.37 2.10 -1.87
CA SER A 15 6.08 3.34 -1.61
C SER A 15 6.43 4.04 -2.92
N THR A 16 6.12 5.34 -3.01
CA THR A 16 6.51 6.17 -4.16
C THR A 16 8.02 6.45 -4.20
N ALA A 17 8.74 6.22 -3.10
CA ALA A 17 10.19 6.42 -3.04
C ALA A 17 11.00 5.36 -3.83
N GLY A 18 10.33 4.39 -4.49
CA GLY A 18 11.00 3.41 -5.34
C GLY A 18 11.79 2.32 -4.58
N THR A 19 11.65 2.27 -3.25
CA THR A 19 12.34 1.31 -2.38
C THR A 19 11.80 -0.12 -2.49
N GLY A 20 10.63 -0.29 -3.10
CA GLY A 20 9.91 -1.56 -3.15
C GLY A 20 9.20 -1.94 -1.84
N PHE A 21 9.23 -1.07 -0.83
CA PHE A 21 8.53 -1.28 0.44
C PHE A 21 7.01 -1.16 0.27
N ARG A 22 6.28 -2.01 0.99
CA ARG A 22 4.86 -2.25 0.73
C ARG A 22 4.08 -2.43 2.01
N TYR A 23 2.85 -1.90 2.00
CA TYR A 23 1.83 -2.25 2.98
C TYR A 23 0.67 -2.97 2.32
N TYR A 24 0.02 -3.84 3.10
CA TYR A 24 -1.25 -4.42 2.71
C TYR A 24 -2.38 -3.76 3.48
N LYS A 25 -3.44 -3.37 2.79
CA LYS A 25 -4.63 -2.78 3.42
C LYS A 25 -5.90 -3.43 2.86
N LYS A 26 -6.99 -3.37 3.61
CA LYS A 26 -8.33 -3.67 3.11
C LYS A 26 -8.99 -2.39 2.63
N LYS A 27 -9.51 -2.41 1.42
CA LYS A 27 -10.32 -1.36 0.80
C LYS A 27 -11.78 -1.79 0.79
N GLY A 28 -12.70 -0.91 1.17
CA GLY A 28 -14.13 -1.22 1.14
C GLY A 28 -14.67 -1.35 -0.28
N ALA A 29 -15.72 -2.16 -0.49
CA ALA A 29 -16.30 -2.42 -1.81
C ALA A 29 -16.79 -1.17 -2.54
N LYS A 30 -17.20 -0.14 -1.78
CA LYS A 30 -17.77 1.10 -2.33
C LYS A 30 -16.70 2.15 -2.68
N ALA A 31 -15.42 1.89 -2.39
CA ALA A 31 -14.37 2.85 -2.69
C ALA A 31 -14.01 2.80 -4.18
N THR A 32 -14.36 3.86 -4.91
CA THR A 32 -14.12 4.03 -6.34
C THR A 32 -12.69 4.52 -6.64
N GLU A 33 -12.15 5.37 -5.79
CA GLU A 33 -10.84 6.00 -6.00
C GLU A 33 -9.67 5.15 -5.49
N LYS A 34 -8.49 5.33 -6.08
CA LYS A 34 -7.26 4.69 -5.61
C LYS A 34 -6.84 5.28 -4.27
N LEU A 35 -6.50 4.40 -3.32
CA LEU A 35 -6.00 4.83 -2.02
C LEU A 35 -4.62 5.49 -2.18
N LYS A 36 -4.47 6.69 -1.62
CA LYS A 36 -3.19 7.38 -1.41
C LYS A 36 -3.06 7.70 0.07
N MET A 37 -1.94 7.31 0.67
CA MET A 37 -1.72 7.53 2.11
C MET A 37 -0.27 7.86 2.38
N ASN A 38 0.00 8.84 3.24
CA ASN A 38 1.35 9.09 3.75
C ASN A 38 1.66 8.08 4.85
N LYS A 39 2.70 7.27 4.65
CA LYS A 39 3.18 6.28 5.63
C LYS A 39 4.70 6.28 5.69
N PHE A 40 5.24 5.74 6.77
CA PHE A 40 6.67 5.62 6.96
C PHE A 40 7.24 4.55 6.04
N ASP A 41 8.27 4.91 5.28
CA ASP A 41 9.11 3.97 4.57
C ASP A 41 10.51 3.98 5.21
N PRO A 42 10.93 2.89 5.89
CA PRO A 42 12.23 2.82 6.54
C PRO A 42 13.41 2.89 5.56
N TRP A 43 13.18 2.64 4.27
CA TRP A 43 14.21 2.61 3.24
C TRP A 43 14.25 3.88 2.38
N ALA A 44 13.23 4.75 2.50
CA ALA A 44 13.21 6.00 1.76
C ALA A 44 14.31 6.93 2.28
N VAL A 45 15.06 7.56 1.36
CA VAL A 45 16.09 8.54 1.73
C VAL A 45 15.44 9.92 1.82
N ASN A 46 15.60 10.58 2.95
CA ASN A 46 15.17 11.96 3.11
C ASN A 46 16.20 12.89 2.43
N PRO A 47 15.81 13.70 1.43
CA PRO A 47 16.72 14.57 0.70
C PRO A 47 17.32 15.70 1.57
N GLU A 48 16.62 16.13 2.63
CA GLU A 48 17.07 17.23 3.50
C GLU A 48 18.13 16.78 4.50
N THR A 49 17.99 15.57 5.04
CA THR A 49 18.87 15.06 6.11
C THR A 49 19.87 14.03 5.61
N GLY A 50 19.71 13.51 4.40
CA GLY A 50 20.51 12.43 3.82
C GLY A 50 20.34 11.08 4.53
N LYS A 51 19.44 10.98 5.52
CA LYS A 51 19.21 9.78 6.32
C LYS A 51 18.12 8.90 5.70
N LYS A 52 18.18 7.60 6.00
CA LYS A 52 17.13 6.63 5.66
C LYS A 52 15.96 6.75 6.64
N GLY A 53 14.76 6.53 6.16
CA GLY A 53 13.52 6.61 6.92
C GLY A 53 12.81 7.94 6.74
N MET A 54 11.71 7.95 5.99
CA MET A 54 10.85 9.13 5.85
C MET A 54 9.39 8.74 5.63
N HIS A 55 8.47 9.61 6.04
CA HIS A 55 7.08 9.50 5.62
C HIS A 55 6.95 9.90 4.15
N VAL A 56 6.52 8.97 3.32
CA VAL A 56 6.34 9.15 1.87
C VAL A 56 4.92 8.76 1.47
N PRO A 57 4.42 9.27 0.35
CA PRO A 57 3.14 8.82 -0.17
C PRO A 57 3.27 7.37 -0.64
N PHE A 58 2.27 6.56 -0.29
CA PHE A 58 2.08 5.22 -0.82
C PHE A 58 0.87 5.24 -1.75
N GLU A 59 0.98 4.54 -2.87
CA GLU A 59 -0.09 4.43 -3.86
C GLU A 59 -0.59 2.99 -4.00
N GLU A 60 -1.90 2.86 -4.25
CA GLU A 60 -2.54 1.58 -4.50
C GLU A 60 -2.06 0.96 -5.83
N LYS A 61 -1.49 -0.23 -5.73
CA LYS A 61 -1.12 -1.13 -6.83
C LYS A 61 -1.95 -2.42 -6.76
N LYS A 62 -2.10 -3.07 -7.91
CA LYS A 62 -2.81 -4.35 -8.05
C LYS A 62 -2.11 -5.43 -7.22
N MET A 63 -2.89 -6.26 -6.51
CA MET A 63 -2.32 -7.42 -5.83
C MET A 63 -1.77 -8.44 -6.83
N PRO A 64 -0.65 -9.12 -6.49
CA PRO A 64 -0.19 -10.24 -7.30
C PRO A 64 -1.27 -11.34 -7.36
N PRO A 65 -1.34 -12.11 -8.47
CA PRO A 65 -2.25 -13.24 -8.55
C PRO A 65 -1.94 -14.26 -7.45
N SER A 66 -2.98 -14.86 -6.86
CA SER A 66 -2.82 -15.82 -5.77
C SER A 66 -2.34 -17.20 -6.25
N LYS A 67 -2.47 -17.50 -7.54
CA LYS A 67 -1.92 -18.70 -8.17
C LYS A 67 -0.71 -18.31 -9.01
N LYS A 68 0.37 -19.07 -8.85
CA LYS A 68 1.41 -19.15 -9.87
C LYS A 68 0.79 -19.89 -11.07
N ASN A 69 0.90 -19.30 -12.25
CA ASN A 69 0.77 -20.07 -13.49
C ASN A 69 1.95 -21.02 -13.62
#